data_AF-A0A9X6AI40-F1
#
_entry.id   AF-A0A9X6AI40-F1
#
_cell.length_a   1.000
_cell.length_b   1.000
_cell.length_c   1.000
_cell.angle_alpha   90.00
_cell.angle_beta   90.00
_cell.angle_gamma   90.00
#
_symmetry.space_group_name_H-M   'P 1'
#
loop_
_entity.id
_entity.type
_entity.pdbx_description
1 polymer ?
#
loop_
_entity_poly.entity_id
_entity_poly.type
_entity_poly.pdbx_seq_one_letter_code
_entity_poly.pdbx_strand_id
1 'polypeptide(L)'
;FYEDHALYDSYTGVAVDTEEGRRIASALGTRKALVLRNHGLLTVGDSVDAAAWWFLSMERSSQVQLTARAAGRPLLIDHKQAVATREQLGGDLVAWINYQPLWQDISRGEPDLLS
;
A
#
# COMPACT_ATOMS: atom_id res chain seq x y z
N PHE A 1 -7.00 -3.21 0.99
CA PHE A 1 -7.03 -2.17 -0.06
C PHE A 1 -8.35 -2.04 -0.80
N TYR A 2 -9.27 -3.02 -0.77
CA TYR A 2 -10.57 -2.88 -1.44
C TYR A 2 -11.27 -1.57 -1.03
N GLU A 3 -11.61 -0.71 -2.00
CA GLU A 3 -12.16 0.65 -1.82
C GLU A 3 -11.30 1.65 -1.01
N ASP A 4 -10.10 1.24 -0.61
CA ASP A 4 -9.21 1.98 0.29
C ASP A 4 -7.80 2.10 -0.30
N HIS A 5 -7.78 2.32 -1.61
CA HIS A 5 -6.66 2.86 -2.37
C HIS A 5 -7.24 3.72 -3.50
N ALA A 6 -6.45 4.64 -4.03
CA ALA A 6 -6.82 5.45 -5.18
C ALA A 6 -5.82 5.27 -6.33
N LEU A 7 -6.20 5.76 -7.52
CA LEU A 7 -5.33 5.92 -8.67
C LEU A 7 -5.05 7.41 -8.85
N TYR A 8 -3.78 7.77 -8.89
CA TYR A 8 -3.34 9.07 -9.36
C TYR A 8 -2.96 8.96 -10.83
N ASP A 9 -3.76 9.57 -11.68
CA ASP A 9 -3.71 9.39 -13.14
C ASP A 9 -3.01 10.55 -13.88
N SER A 10 -2.43 11.50 -13.14
CA SER A 10 -1.91 12.76 -13.67
C SER A 10 -0.38 12.83 -13.63
N TYR A 11 0.31 11.86 -14.22
CA TYR A 11 1.78 11.86 -14.29
C TYR A 11 2.29 13.04 -15.13
N THR A 12 3.08 13.93 -14.52
CA THR A 12 3.63 15.15 -15.14
C THR A 12 5.14 15.12 -15.34
N GLY A 13 5.82 13.98 -15.10
CA GLY A 13 7.27 13.86 -15.15
C GLY A 13 7.92 13.88 -13.76
N VAL A 14 9.25 14.03 -13.69
CA VAL A 14 10.02 14.10 -12.41
C VAL A 14 10.04 15.55 -11.90
N ALA A 15 8.88 16.18 -11.79
CA ALA A 15 8.79 17.51 -11.21
C ALA A 15 8.67 17.37 -9.68
N VAL A 16 9.57 18.01 -8.94
CA VAL A 16 9.44 18.12 -7.48
C VAL A 16 8.92 19.52 -7.20
N ASP A 17 7.60 19.69 -7.33
CA ASP A 17 6.93 20.93 -6.95
C ASP A 17 5.86 20.70 -5.87
N THR A 18 5.63 21.72 -5.05
CA THR A 18 4.68 21.66 -3.93
C THR A 18 3.25 21.42 -4.40
N GLU A 19 2.90 21.82 -5.63
CA GLU A 19 1.57 21.67 -6.18
C GLU A 19 1.28 20.21 -6.57
N GLU A 20 2.27 19.49 -7.10
CA GLU A 20 2.22 18.05 -7.32
C GLU A 20 1.99 17.31 -6.00
N GLY A 21 2.71 17.68 -4.94
CA GLY A 21 2.47 17.15 -3.59
C GLY A 21 1.03 17.35 -3.11
N ARG A 22 0.45 18.55 -3.32
CA ARG A 22 -0.97 18.81 -2.99
C ARG A 22 -1.93 17.97 -3.83
N ARG A 23 -1.68 17.81 -5.12
CA ARG A 23 -2.50 16.96 -6.00
C ARG A 23 -2.45 15.50 -5.57
N ILE A 24 -1.28 14.98 -5.21
CA ILE A 24 -1.10 13.62 -4.70
C ILE A 24 -1.84 13.44 -3.38
N ALA A 25 -1.68 14.36 -2.43
CA ALA A 25 -2.38 14.32 -1.15
C ALA A 25 -3.91 14.38 -1.34
N SER A 26 -4.38 15.24 -2.25
CA SER A 26 -5.80 15.34 -2.58
C SER A 26 -6.34 14.05 -3.24
N ALA A 27 -5.56 13.39 -4.09
CA ALA A 27 -5.95 12.13 -4.72
C ALA A 27 -5.98 10.96 -3.74
N LEU A 28 -5.04 10.92 -2.79
CA LEU A 28 -5.05 9.97 -1.68
C LEU A 28 -6.31 10.14 -0.84
N GLY A 29 -6.64 11.37 -0.45
CA GLY A 29 -7.78 11.67 0.41
C GLY A 29 -7.65 10.97 1.76
N THR A 30 -8.68 10.23 2.17
CA THR A 30 -8.70 9.48 3.43
C THR A 30 -8.24 8.02 3.29
N ARG A 31 -7.65 7.66 2.14
CA ARG A 31 -7.25 6.27 1.85
C ARG A 31 -5.82 6.00 2.29
N LYS A 32 -5.50 4.73 2.51
CA LYS A 32 -4.14 4.33 2.95
C LYS A 32 -3.10 4.17 1.83
N ALA A 33 -3.53 4.23 0.57
CA ALA A 33 -2.69 3.83 -0.56
C ALA A 33 -3.05 4.55 -1.86
N LEU A 34 -2.05 4.75 -2.72
CA LEU A 34 -2.18 5.36 -4.03
C LEU A 34 -1.31 4.60 -5.04
N VAL A 35 -1.91 4.21 -6.16
CA VAL A 35 -1.18 3.82 -7.37
C VAL A 35 -0.89 5.10 -8.15
N LEU A 36 0.38 5.44 -8.31
CA LEU A 36 0.82 6.56 -9.13
C LEU A 36 1.06 6.02 -10.55
N ARG A 37 0.18 6.34 -11.50
CA ARG A 37 0.28 5.82 -12.88
C ARG A 37 1.66 6.13 -13.45
N ASN A 38 2.30 5.11 -14.03
CA ASN A 38 3.65 5.20 -14.62
C ASN A 38 4.78 5.55 -13.64
N HIS A 39 4.55 5.48 -12.33
CA HIS A 39 5.55 5.84 -11.32
C HIS A 39 5.76 4.74 -10.27
N GLY A 40 4.71 4.36 -9.51
CA GLY A 40 4.86 3.37 -8.44
C GLY A 40 3.75 3.44 -7.40
N LEU A 41 4.07 3.06 -6.17
CA LEU A 41 3.15 3.02 -5.05
C LEU A 41 3.49 4.10 -4.02
N LEU A 42 2.46 4.63 -3.35
CA LEU A 42 2.59 5.45 -2.15
C LEU A 42 1.62 4.92 -1.11
N THR A 43 2.08 4.75 0.12
CA THR A 43 1.26 4.31 1.25
C THR A 43 1.48 5.21 2.46
N VAL A 44 0.45 5.30 3.29
CA VAL A 44 0.46 6.06 4.55
C VAL A 44 -0.11 5.20 5.67
N GLY A 45 0.24 5.54 6.91
CA GLY A 45 -0.34 4.96 8.12
C GLY A 45 -0.02 5.82 9.34
N ASP A 46 -0.64 5.51 10.46
CA ASP A 46 -0.50 6.19 11.74
C ASP A 46 0.86 5.95 12.42
N SER A 47 1.69 5.08 11.83
CA SER A 47 3.07 4.81 12.22
C SER A 47 3.92 4.42 11.01
N VAL A 48 5.25 4.49 11.16
CA VAL A 48 6.20 4.04 10.14
C VAL A 48 5.99 2.56 9.80
N ASP A 49 5.83 1.72 10.82
CA ASP A 49 5.56 0.28 10.69
C ASP A 49 4.31 0.00 9.85
N ALA A 50 3.21 0.69 10.15
CA ALA A 50 1.96 0.52 9.42
C ALA A 50 2.11 0.96 7.95
N ALA A 51 2.71 2.13 7.71
CA ALA A 51 2.97 2.62 6.36
C ALA A 51 3.87 1.66 5.56
N ALA A 52 4.91 1.12 6.18
CA ALA A 52 5.82 0.14 5.59
C ALA A 52 5.11 -1.18 5.27
N TRP A 53 4.29 -1.70 6.19
CA TRP A 53 3.51 -2.91 5.93
C TRP A 53 2.50 -2.74 4.80
N TRP A 54 1.83 -1.59 4.73
CA TRP A 54 0.93 -1.28 3.62
C TRP A 54 1.69 -1.25 2.30
N PHE A 55 2.90 -0.68 2.26
CA PHE A 55 3.72 -0.69 1.05
C PHE A 55 4.03 -2.13 0.60
N LEU A 56 4.55 -2.95 1.51
CA LEU A 56 4.89 -4.36 1.25
C LEU A 56 3.67 -5.18 0.80
N SER A 57 2.53 -4.98 1.45
CA SER A 57 1.29 -5.67 1.13
C SER A 57 0.71 -5.25 -0.22
N MET A 58 0.81 -3.97 -0.57
CA MET A 58 0.33 -3.45 -1.85
C MET A 58 1.21 -3.90 -3.01
N GLU A 59 2.53 -3.93 -2.82
CA GLU A 59 3.47 -4.48 -3.78
C GLU A 59 3.17 -5.96 -4.07
N ARG A 60 3.04 -6.78 -3.02
CA ARG A 60 2.64 -8.20 -3.15
C ARG A 60 1.28 -8.35 -3.83
N SER A 61 0.29 -7.52 -3.49
CA SER A 61 -1.03 -7.55 -4.13
C SER A 61 -0.93 -7.23 -5.63
N SER A 62 -0.08 -6.27 -6.01
CA SER A 62 0.17 -5.89 -7.40
C SER A 62 0.83 -7.03 -8.18
N GLN A 63 1.83 -7.69 -7.60
CA GLN A 63 2.49 -8.87 -8.18
C GLN A 63 1.51 -10.03 -8.39
N VAL A 64 0.66 -10.32 -7.39
CA VAL A 64 -0.39 -11.35 -7.48
C VAL A 64 -1.39 -10.99 -8.58
N GLN A 65 -1.83 -9.73 -8.67
CA GLN A 65 -2.77 -9.28 -9.70
C GLN A 65 -2.19 -9.46 -11.11
N LEU A 66 -0.92 -9.10 -11.32
CA LEU A 66 -0.23 -9.29 -12.60
C LEU A 66 -0.13 -10.79 -12.95
N THR A 67 0.30 -11.60 -11.99
CA THR A 67 0.45 -13.06 -12.16
C THR A 67 -0.88 -13.73 -12.48
N ALA A 68 -1.94 -13.41 -11.74
CA ALA A 68 -3.27 -13.96 -11.96
C ALA A 68 -3.83 -13.57 -13.34
N ARG A 69 -3.61 -12.33 -13.79
CA ARG A 69 -4.03 -11.85 -15.11
C ARG A 69 -3.23 -12.49 -16.25
N ALA A 70 -1.95 -12.77 -16.04
CA ALA A 70 -1.13 -13.50 -17.01
C ALA A 70 -1.61 -14.95 -17.18
N ALA A 71 -2.09 -15.58 -16.10
CA ALA A 71 -2.64 -16.94 -16.12
C ALA A 71 -4.08 -17.02 -16.68
N GLY A 72 -4.83 -15.91 -16.71
CA GLY A 72 -6.18 -15.86 -17.25
C GLY A 72 -7.05 -14.78 -16.60
N ARG A 73 -8.38 -14.94 -16.67
CA ARG A 73 -9.31 -14.01 -16.02
C ARG A 73 -9.40 -14.33 -14.52
N PRO A 74 -9.00 -13.43 -13.60
CA PRO A 74 -9.13 -13.68 -12.17
C PRO A 74 -10.59 -13.80 -11.75
N LEU A 75 -10.87 -14.70 -10.81
CA LEU A 75 -12.15 -14.76 -10.10
C LEU A 75 -12.14 -13.72 -8.99
N LEU A 76 -13.10 -12.80 -9.01
CA LEU A 76 -13.19 -11.73 -8.02
C LEU A 76 -13.82 -12.24 -6.73
N ILE A 77 -13.34 -11.71 -5.61
CA ILE A 77 -13.98 -11.88 -4.30
C ILE A 77 -15.33 -11.16 -4.32
N ASP A 78 -16.37 -11.79 -3.78
CA ASP A 78 -17.68 -11.17 -3.61
C ASP A 78 -17.58 -9.86 -2.80
N HIS A 79 -18.35 -8.85 -3.17
CA HIS A 79 -18.29 -7.52 -2.56
C HIS A 79 -18.46 -7.57 -1.03
N LYS A 80 -19.43 -8.34 -0.52
CA LYS A 80 -19.68 -8.44 0.93
C LYS A 80 -18.47 -9.05 1.65
N GLN A 81 -17.85 -10.06 1.06
CA GLN A 81 -16.67 -10.71 1.62
C GLN A 81 -15.44 -9.79 1.55
N ALA A 82 -15.28 -9.03 0.47
CA ALA A 82 -14.20 -8.07 0.32
C ALA A 82 -14.30 -6.92 1.35
N VAL A 83 -15.51 -6.40 1.59
CA VAL A 83 -15.79 -5.39 2.62
C VAL A 83 -15.53 -5.94 4.02
N ALA A 84 -16.08 -7.12 4.36
CA ALA A 84 -15.85 -7.73 5.67
C ALA A 84 -14.37 -8.00 5.95
N THR A 85 -13.63 -8.50 4.94
CA THR A 85 -12.18 -8.72 5.04
C THR A 85 -11.43 -7.40 5.25
N ARG A 86 -11.81 -6.33 4.54
CA ARG A 86 -11.24 -4.98 4.73
C ARG A 86 -11.48 -4.49 6.15
N GLU A 87 -12.69 -4.63 6.69
CA GLU A 87 -13.02 -4.17 8.04
C GLU A 87 -12.24 -4.92 9.12
N GLN A 88 -12.00 -6.22 8.91
CA GLN A 88 -11.25 -7.04 9.85
C GLN A 88 -9.73 -6.82 9.77
N LEU A 89 -9.16 -6.67 8.57
CA LEU A 89 -7.72 -6.72 8.34
C LEU A 89 -7.11 -5.39 7.86
N GLY A 90 -7.94 -4.41 7.53
CA GLY A 90 -7.52 -3.17 6.88
C GLY A 90 -7.16 -2.03 7.82
N GLY A 91 -7.12 -2.25 9.14
CA GLY A 91 -6.77 -1.23 10.13
C GLY A 91 -5.27 -1.19 10.46
N ASP A 92 -4.78 -0.04 10.91
CA ASP A 92 -3.34 0.20 11.14
C ASP A 92 -2.76 -0.61 12.29
N LEU A 93 -3.56 -0.98 13.29
CA LEU A 93 -3.13 -1.94 14.31
C LEU A 93 -2.75 -3.30 13.68
N VAL A 94 -3.55 -3.78 12.71
CA VAL A 94 -3.27 -5.03 12.01
C VAL A 94 -2.00 -4.89 11.19
N ALA A 95 -1.81 -3.76 10.49
CA ALA A 95 -0.58 -3.51 9.75
C ALA A 95 0.65 -3.49 10.65
N TRP A 96 0.58 -2.78 11.78
CA TRP A 96 1.64 -2.72 12.77
C TRP A 96 2.01 -4.13 13.25
N ILE A 97 1.02 -4.95 13.64
CA ILE A 97 1.23 -6.34 14.08
C ILE A 97 1.95 -7.16 13.00
N ASN A 98 1.52 -7.04 11.75
CA ASN A 98 2.11 -7.81 10.65
C ASN A 98 3.52 -7.34 10.26
N TYR A 99 3.87 -6.09 10.55
CA TYR A 99 5.23 -5.59 10.35
C TYR A 99 6.23 -6.14 11.38
N GLN A 100 5.77 -6.44 12.61
CA GLN A 100 6.67 -6.77 13.73
C GLN A 100 7.63 -7.94 13.47
N PRO A 101 7.25 -9.04 12.79
CA PRO A 101 8.21 -10.10 12.48
C PRO A 101 9.35 -9.62 11.59
N LEU A 102 9.06 -8.79 10.58
CA LEU A 102 10.09 -8.23 9.68
C LEU A 102 11.00 -7.27 10.44
N TRP A 103 10.43 -6.40 11.28
CA TRP A 103 11.20 -5.52 12.15
C TRP A 103 12.16 -6.31 13.05
N GLN A 104 11.68 -7.36 13.70
CA GLN A 104 12.49 -8.21 14.57
C GLN A 104 13.62 -8.92 13.80
N ASP A 105 13.33 -9.42 12.60
CA ASP A 105 14.33 -10.08 11.76
C ASP A 105 15.41 -9.11 11.30
N ILE A 106 15.01 -7.93 10.79
CA ILE A 106 15.93 -6.88 10.35
C ILE A 106 16.78 -6.39 11.53
N SER A 107 16.16 -6.10 12.68
CA SER A 107 16.88 -5.60 13.85
C SER A 107 17.89 -6.60 14.41
N ARG A 108 17.62 -7.91 14.28
CA ARG A 108 18.57 -8.96 14.66
C ARG A 108 19.67 -9.17 13.63
N GLY A 109 19.35 -9.08 12.35
CA GLY A 109 20.30 -9.30 11.25
C GLY A 109 21.22 -8.12 10.99
N GLU A 110 20.73 -6.89 11.22
CA GLU A 110 21.41 -5.64 10.91
C GLU A 110 21.25 -4.65 12.09
N PRO A 111 21.91 -4.91 13.24
CA PRO A 111 21.71 -4.11 14.46
C PRO A 111 22.10 -2.63 14.30
N ASP A 112 23.02 -2.32 13.38
CA ASP A 112 23.49 -0.95 13.13
C ASP A 112 22.61 -0.17 12.13
N LEU A 113 21.60 -0.80 11.51
CA LEU A 113 20.73 -0.14 10.53
C LEU A 113 19.85 0.95 11.16
N LEU A 114 19.53 0.78 12.45
CA LEU A 114 18.52 1.55 13.17
C LEU A 114 19.12 2.36 14.35
N SER A 115 20.45 2.36 14.46
CA SER A 115 21.23 3.05 15.50
C SER A 115 21.63 4.47 15.12
#